data_AF-X1VIQ6-F1
#
_entry.id   AF-X1VIQ6-F1
#
_cell.length_a   1.000
_cell.length_b   1.000
_cell.length_c   1.000
_cell.angle_alpha   90.00
_cell.angle_beta   90.00
_cell.angle_gamma   90.00
#
_symmetry.space_group_name_H-M   'P 1'
#
loop_
_entity.id
_entity.type
_entity.pdbx_description
1 polymer ?
#
loop_
_entity_poly.entity_id
_entity_poly.type
_entity_poly.pdbx_seq_one_letter_code
_entity_poly.pdbx_strand_id
1 'polypeptide(L)' 'IATLLNKFSKEKGIEMANLVAEIPAYIQVRNPRAIEAVIKRLVRILDLDIDLNDLHRASLEFEKNIDKAFAFDPE' A
#
# COMPACT_ATOMS: atom_id res chain seq x y z
N ILE A 1 -7.52 5.42 14.50
CA ILE A 1 -6.38 6.19 15.06
C ILE A 1 -5.87 7.23 14.07
N ALA A 2 -5.48 6.87 12.83
CA ALA A 2 -4.93 7.82 11.84
C ALA A 2 -5.83 9.04 11.57
N THR A 3 -7.15 8.85 11.44
CA THR A 3 -8.11 9.97 11.27
C THR A 3 -8.15 10.91 12.48
N LEU A 4 -8.07 10.35 13.69
CA LEU A 4 -8.05 11.14 14.93
C LEU A 4 -6.75 11.94 15.05
N LEU A 5 -5.61 11.33 14.69
CA LEU A 5 -4.31 12.01 14.67
C LEU A 5 -4.30 13.16 13.66
N ASN A 6 -4.84 12.96 12.45
CA ASN A 6 -5.00 14.03 11.46
C ASN A 6 -5.89 15.19 11.95
N LYS A 7 -6.89 14.91 12.79
CA LYS A 7 -7.70 15.98 13.38
C LYS A 7 -6.86 16.80 14.37
N PHE A 8 -6.11 16.14 15.25
CA PHE A 8 -5.29 16.82 16.26
C PHE A 8 -4.05 17.49 15.70
N SER A 9 -3.47 16.99 14.60
CA SER A 9 -2.31 17.61 13.96
C SER A 9 -2.61 19.06 13.57
N LYS A 10 -3.81 19.34 13.06
CA LYS A 10 -4.29 20.68 12.76
C LYS A 10 -4.31 21.58 13.99
N GLU A 11 -4.82 21.10 15.12
CA GLU A 11 -4.86 21.85 16.39
C GLU A 11 -3.45 22.12 16.94
N LYS A 12 -2.48 21.28 16.58
CA LYS A 12 -1.08 21.40 16.99
C LYS A 12 -0.20 22.12 15.96
N GLY A 13 -0.76 22.60 14.85
CA GLY A 13 0.00 23.24 13.78
C GLY A 13 0.99 22.30 13.08
N ILE A 14 0.71 20.99 13.09
CA ILE A 14 1.54 19.96 12.45
C ILE A 14 0.91 19.60 11.10
N GLU A 15 1.68 19.72 10.03
CA GLU A 15 1.26 19.24 8.71
C GLU A 15 1.22 17.71 8.70
N MET A 16 0.07 17.14 8.31
CA MET A 16 -0.13 15.70 8.32
C MET A 16 -1.02 15.28 7.14
N ALA A 17 -0.65 14.18 6.51
CA ALA A 17 -1.41 13.56 5.43
C ALA A 17 -1.45 12.04 5.63
N ASN A 18 -2.54 11.40 5.18
CA ASN A 18 -2.66 9.95 5.17
C ASN A 18 -2.63 9.43 3.73
N LEU A 19 -1.86 8.36 3.50
CA LEU A 19 -1.93 7.56 2.28
C LEU A 19 -2.66 6.25 2.61
N VAL A 20 -3.73 5.95 1.87
CA VAL A 20 -4.53 4.75 2.06
C VAL A 20 -4.60 4.03 0.71
N ALA A 21 -4.30 2.74 0.70
CA ALA A 21 -4.53 1.88 -0.46
C ALA A 21 -5.90 1.23 -0.36
N GLU A 22 -6.65 1.25 -1.45
CA GLU A 22 -7.86 0.48 -1.60
C GLU A 22 -7.49 -0.95 -2.01
N ILE A 23 -7.93 -1.93 -1.22
CA ILE A 23 -7.69 -3.34 -1.47
C ILE A 23 -9.04 -4.02 -1.68
N PRO A 24 -9.23 -4.79 -2.76
CA PRO A 24 -10.45 -5.56 -2.95
C PRO A 24 -10.74 -6.47 -1.76
N ALA A 25 -12.01 -6.56 -1.34
CA ALA A 25 -12.42 -7.26 -0.11
C ALA A 25 -12.10 -8.77 -0.11
N TYR A 26 -11.99 -9.38 -1.29
CA TYR A 26 -11.61 -10.78 -1.45
C TYR A 26 -10.12 -11.04 -1.17
N ILE A 27 -9.28 -10.00 -1.13
CA ILE A 27 -7.86 -10.13 -0.79
C ILE A 27 -7.69 -9.91 0.72
N GLN A 28 -7.74 -11.00 1.49
CA GLN A 28 -7.55 -10.97 2.95
C GLN A 28 -6.16 -11.41 3.42
N VAL A 29 -5.24 -11.65 2.48
CA VAL A 29 -3.86 -12.01 2.76
C VAL A 29 -2.94 -10.79 2.68
N ARG A 30 -1.67 -10.95 3.11
CA ARG A 30 -0.66 -9.91 2.93
C ARG A 30 -0.58 -9.51 1.46
N ASN A 31 -0.75 -8.22 1.19
CA ASN A 31 -0.77 -7.65 -0.17
C ASN A 31 0.47 -6.78 -0.41
N PRO A 32 1.62 -7.37 -0.80
CA PRO A 32 2.84 -6.60 -1.10
C PRO A 32 2.65 -5.60 -2.23
N ARG A 33 1.74 -5.86 -3.18
CA ARG A 33 1.40 -4.92 -4.27
C ARG A 33 0.82 -3.61 -3.74
N ALA A 34 -0.13 -3.68 -2.79
CA ALA A 34 -0.69 -2.50 -2.16
C ALA A 34 0.36 -1.72 -1.35
N ILE A 35 1.25 -2.44 -0.65
CA ILE A 35 2.37 -1.84 0.10
C ILE A 35 3.32 -1.10 -0.86
N GLU A 36 3.71 -1.75 -1.97
CA GLU A 36 4.58 -1.16 -2.99
C GLU A 36 3.98 0.11 -3.58
N ALA A 37 2.68 0.12 -3.89
CA ALA A 37 2.00 1.30 -4.42
C ALA A 37 2.06 2.50 -3.45
N VAL A 38 1.80 2.27 -2.16
CA VAL A 38 1.86 3.31 -1.13
C VAL A 38 3.28 3.80 -0.93
N ILE A 39 4.26 2.90 -0.83
CA ILE A 39 5.67 3.26 -0.63
C ILE A 39 6.21 4.02 -1.84
N LYS A 40 5.93 3.56 -3.07
CA LYS A 40 6.31 4.30 -4.30
C LYS A 40 5.73 5.71 -4.31
N ARG A 41 4.50 5.90 -3.84
CA ARG A 41 3.88 7.23 -3.74
C ARG A 41 4.55 8.09 -2.68
N LEU A 42 4.83 7.52 -1.51
CA LEU A 42 5.49 8.19 -0.39
C LEU A 42 6.91 8.66 -0.75
N VAL A 43 7.71 7.77 -1.34
CA VAL A 43 9.08 8.05 -1.79
C VAL A 43 9.10 9.24 -2.75
N ARG A 44 8.15 9.30 -3.69
CA ARG A 44 8.02 10.45 -4.61
C ARG A 44 7.55 11.74 -3.94
N ILE A 45 6.72 11.67 -2.90
CA ILE A 45 6.26 12.87 -2.17
C ILE A 45 7.40 13.48 -1.36
N LEU A 46 8.22 12.62 -0.75
CA LEU A 46 9.31 13.01 0.12
C LEU A 46 10.65 13.19 -0.59
N ASP A 47 10.68 12.95 -1.91
CA ASP A 47 11.89 13.00 -2.76
C ASP A 47 13.05 12.17 -2.19
N LEU A 48 12.74 10.94 -1.80
CA LEU A 48 13.71 10.00 -1.22
C LEU A 48 14.30 9.09 -2.28
N ASP A 49 15.57 8.71 -2.11
CA ASP A 49 16.19 7.63 -2.87
C ASP A 49 16.21 6.35 -2.03
N ILE A 50 15.28 5.44 -2.32
CA ILE A 50 15.12 4.17 -1.61
C ILE A 50 15.03 3.05 -2.64
N ASP A 51 15.87 2.02 -2.50
CA ASP A 51 15.75 0.81 -3.30
C ASP A 51 14.50 0.00 -2.88
N LEU A 52 13.61 -0.23 -3.85
CA LEU A 52 12.36 -0.98 -3.67
C LEU A 52 12.36 -2.33 -4.41
N ASN A 53 13.51 -2.79 -4.91
CA ASN A 53 13.59 -3.99 -5.76
C ASN A 53 13.05 -5.26 -5.11
N ASP A 54 13.35 -5.51 -3.83
CA ASP A 54 12.85 -6.70 -3.14
C ASP A 54 11.35 -6.63 -2.89
N LEU A 55 10.82 -5.45 -2.59
CA LEU A 55 9.38 -5.21 -2.49
C LEU A 55 8.71 -5.43 -3.85
N HIS A 56 9.32 -4.96 -4.93
CA HIS A 56 8.85 -5.16 -6.30
C HIS A 56 8.78 -6.65 -6.67
N ARG A 57 9.82 -7.43 -6.35
CA ARG A 57 9.84 -8.89 -6.57
C ARG A 57 8.71 -9.58 -5.81
N ALA A 58 8.50 -9.22 -4.54
CA ALA A 58 7.42 -9.78 -3.72
C ALA A 58 6.03 -9.47 -4.29
N SER A 59 5.82 -8.26 -4.82
CA SER A 59 4.56 -7.89 -5.48
C SER A 59 4.31 -8.69 -6.76
N LEU A 60 5.34 -8.89 -7.59
CA LEU A 60 5.23 -9.69 -8.82
C LEU A 60 4.91 -11.15 -8.51
N GLU A 61 5.49 -11.73 -7.46
CA GLU A 61 5.16 -13.08 -7.03
C GLU A 61 3.71 -13.17 -6.52
N PHE A 62 3.28 -12.18 -5.75
CA PHE A 62 1.91 -12.10 -5.26
C PHE A 62 0.89 -12.02 -6.39
N GLU A 63 1.10 -11.16 -7.39
CA GLU A 63 0.21 -11.05 -8.56
C GLU A 63 0.07 -12.38 -9.29
N LYS A 64 1.18 -13.07 -9.55
CA LYS A 64 1.17 -14.40 -10.19
C LYS A 64 0.37 -15.43 -9.40
N ASN A 65 0.41 -15.37 -8.07
CA ASN A 65 -0.30 -16.31 -7.21
C ASN A 65 -1.80 -16.01 -7.15
N ILE A 66 -2.15 -14.72 -7.15
CA ILE A 66 -3.54 -14.26 -7.23
C ILE A 66 -4.18 -14.66 -8.56
N ASP A 67 -3.52 -14.39 -9.69
CA ASP A 67 -4.04 -14.74 -11.01
C ASP A 67 -4.28 -16.25 -11.15
N LYS A 68 -3.41 -17.07 -10.56
CA LYS A 68 -3.61 -18.52 -10.49
C LYS A 68 -4.81 -18.89 -9.64
N ALA A 69 -4.95 -18.31 -8.46
CA ALA A 69 -6.08 -18.62 -7.57
C ALA A 69 -7.43 -18.30 -8.24
N PHE A 70 -7.53 -17.17 -8.93
CA PHE A 70 -8.74 -16.79 -9.68
C PHE A 70 -8.97 -17.59 -10.96
N ALA A 71 -7.93 -18.17 -11.56
CA ALA A 71 -8.10 -19.09 -12.69
C ALA A 71 -8.78 -20.41 -12.30
N PHE A 72 -8.76 -20.77 -11.01
CA PHE A 72 -9.34 -22.03 -10.50
C PHE A 72 -10.70 -21.85 -9.80
N ASP A 73 -11.14 -20.62 -9.52
CA ASP A 73 -12.43 -20.36 -8.87
C ASP A 73 -13.07 -19.05 -9.38
N PRO A 74 -14.00 -19.13 -10.36
CA PRO A 74 -14.62 -17.97 -11.01
C PRO A 74 -15.95 -17.52 -10.38
N GLU A 75 -16.14 -17.66 -9.06
CA GLU A 75 -17.33 -17.15 -8.35
C GLU A 75 -17.24 -15.67 -7.95
#